data_AF-A0A2T4PWT2-F1
#
_entry.id   AF-A0A2T4PWT2-F1
#
_cell.length_a   1.000
_cell.length_b   1.000
_cell.length_c   1.000
_cell.angle_alpha   90.00
_cell.angle_beta   90.00
_cell.angle_gamma   90.00
#
_symmetry.space_group_name_H-M   'P 1'
#
loop_
_entity.id
_entity.type
_entity.pdbx_description
1 polymer ?
#
loop_
_entity_poly.entity_id
_entity_poly.type
_entity_poly.pdbx_seq_one_letter_code
_entity_poly.pdbx_strand_id
1 'polypeptide(L)'
;MKKIILGMVLVALLMTVGVFGIIAYNVISGDNRIEFSSSQNASQEKSHKDSNRSSKTSESNHSKGNPPKIDVQTTQFSLDFMNSDVRNEFNGVALGMSRESIESEFGNSDGDVAVGQSNAERYGDLAVTYDSDDKVKNIYVAPSNISVEEFKSLHGTPTIDDNDGLVYDDNPNNDFSILITTENGEIKTIENVDQIPRGSEN
;
A
#
# COMPACT_ATOMS: atom_id res chain seq x y z
N MET A 1 -40.75 17.42 -9.16
CA MET A 1 -39.27 17.52 -9.06
C MET A 1 -38.77 17.59 -7.62
N LYS A 2 -39.24 18.51 -6.75
CA LYS A 2 -38.76 18.62 -5.35
C LYS A 2 -38.94 17.36 -4.47
N LYS A 3 -40.00 16.56 -4.69
CA LYS A 3 -40.26 15.32 -3.93
C LYS A 3 -39.34 14.14 -4.29
N ILE A 4 -38.73 14.17 -5.49
CA ILE A 4 -37.84 13.09 -5.96
C ILE A 4 -36.42 13.30 -5.42
N ILE A 5 -35.98 14.56 -5.36
CA ILE A 5 -34.67 14.94 -4.81
C ILE A 5 -34.60 14.64 -3.30
N LEU A 6 -35.68 14.91 -2.55
CA LEU A 6 -35.72 14.63 -1.11
C LEU A 6 -35.70 13.12 -0.79
N GLY A 7 -36.24 12.27 -1.67
CA GLY A 7 -36.19 10.81 -1.53
C GLY A 7 -34.79 10.23 -1.75
N MET A 8 -34.03 10.75 -2.72
CA MET A 8 -32.67 10.26 -2.98
C MET A 8 -31.67 10.68 -1.90
N VAL A 9 -31.84 11.85 -1.30
CA VAL A 9 -31.01 12.28 -0.15
C VAL A 9 -31.25 11.38 1.08
N LEU A 10 -32.48 10.95 1.33
CA LEU A 10 -32.80 10.07 2.46
C LEU A 10 -32.23 8.64 2.28
N VAL A 11 -32.20 8.13 1.04
CA VAL A 11 -31.61 6.82 0.71
C VAL A 11 -30.08 6.85 0.82
N ALA A 12 -29.43 7.93 0.37
CA ALA A 12 -27.99 8.09 0.51
C ALA A 12 -27.55 8.18 1.98
N LEU A 13 -28.37 8.79 2.85
CA LEU A 13 -28.08 8.96 4.27
C LEU A 13 -28.30 7.67 5.09
N LEU A 14 -29.15 6.75 4.63
CA LEU A 14 -29.32 5.43 5.25
C LEU A 14 -28.21 4.45 4.85
N MET A 15 -27.65 4.57 3.65
CA MET A 15 -26.52 3.76 3.18
C MET A 15 -25.24 4.06 3.97
N THR A 16 -24.99 5.32 4.36
CA THR A 16 -23.81 5.68 5.17
C THR A 16 -23.90 5.15 6.59
N VAL A 17 -25.08 5.24 7.24
CA VAL A 17 -25.27 4.71 8.61
C VAL A 17 -25.18 3.18 8.65
N GLY A 18 -25.64 2.49 7.60
CA GLY A 18 -25.55 1.02 7.50
C GLY A 18 -24.11 0.50 7.43
N VAL A 19 -23.23 1.17 6.68
CA VAL A 19 -21.82 0.77 6.54
C VAL A 19 -21.02 1.07 7.82
N PHE A 20 -21.20 2.25 8.42
CA PHE A 20 -20.52 2.62 9.66
C PHE A 20 -21.03 1.84 10.89
N GLY A 21 -22.31 1.48 10.93
CA GLY A 21 -22.89 0.67 12.01
C GLY A 21 -22.35 -0.76 12.07
N ILE A 22 -22.09 -1.38 10.92
CA ILE A 22 -21.49 -2.72 10.83
C ILE A 22 -20.03 -2.68 11.31
N ILE A 23 -19.26 -1.67 10.91
CA ILE A 23 -17.85 -1.53 11.32
C ILE A 23 -17.74 -1.31 12.84
N ALA A 24 -18.57 -0.43 13.41
CA ALA A 24 -18.53 -0.15 14.85
C ALA A 24 -18.97 -1.35 15.73
N TYR A 25 -19.96 -2.14 15.30
CA TYR A 25 -20.40 -3.33 16.03
C TYR A 25 -19.33 -4.44 16.06
N ASN A 26 -18.59 -4.61 14.97
CA ASN A 26 -17.53 -5.62 14.84
C ASN A 26 -16.28 -5.26 15.66
N VAL A 27 -15.92 -3.97 15.76
CA VAL A 27 -14.80 -3.51 16.59
C VAL A 27 -15.06 -3.67 18.09
N ILE A 28 -16.32 -3.55 18.54
CA ILE A 28 -16.69 -3.62 19.96
C ILE A 28 -16.93 -5.07 20.44
N SER A 29 -17.31 -5.99 19.56
CA SER A 29 -17.72 -7.35 19.95
C SER A 29 -16.59 -8.39 19.97
N GLY A 30 -15.36 -8.02 19.59
CA GLY A 30 -14.15 -8.84 19.81
C GLY A 30 -14.06 -10.16 19.04
N ASP A 31 -14.85 -10.35 17.97
CA ASP A 31 -14.85 -11.59 17.18
C ASP A 31 -14.52 -11.28 15.70
N ASN A 32 -13.24 -11.40 15.33
CA ASN A 32 -12.78 -11.18 13.96
C ASN A 32 -12.88 -12.47 13.14
N ARG A 33 -14.06 -12.74 12.59
CA ARG A 33 -14.24 -13.68 11.46
C ARG A 33 -15.21 -13.12 10.44
N ILE A 34 -14.69 -12.41 9.44
CA ILE A 34 -15.43 -12.14 8.19
C ILE A 34 -15.28 -13.37 7.30
N GLU A 35 -16.30 -14.23 7.31
CA GLU A 35 -16.39 -15.43 6.47
C GLU A 35 -17.26 -15.10 5.24
N PHE A 36 -16.59 -14.80 4.11
CA PHE A 36 -17.28 -14.58 2.83
C PHE A 36 -17.62 -15.94 2.20
N SER A 37 -18.83 -16.43 2.45
CA SER A 37 -19.31 -17.70 1.90
C SER A 37 -19.88 -17.53 0.48
N SER A 38 -19.16 -18.04 -0.53
CA SER A 38 -19.74 -18.40 -1.82
C SER A 38 -19.94 -19.92 -1.89
N SER A 39 -21.21 -20.36 -1.79
CA SER A 39 -21.77 -21.66 -2.23
C SER A 39 -21.35 -21.95 -3.68
N GLN A 40 -21.08 -23.16 -4.20
CA GLN A 40 -21.31 -24.56 -3.83
C GLN A 40 -20.42 -25.40 -4.76
N ASN A 41 -19.80 -26.48 -4.27
CA ASN A 41 -19.95 -27.84 -4.84
C ASN A 41 -19.20 -28.86 -3.99
N ALA A 42 -19.96 -29.83 -3.49
CA ALA A 42 -19.48 -30.98 -2.75
C ALA A 42 -19.30 -32.17 -3.70
N SER A 43 -18.15 -32.84 -3.59
CA SER A 43 -18.02 -34.29 -3.85
C SER A 43 -16.91 -34.82 -2.96
N GLN A 44 -17.29 -35.68 -2.01
CA GLN A 44 -16.38 -36.51 -1.23
C GLN A 44 -15.86 -37.66 -2.11
N GLU A 45 -14.58 -37.99 -1.99
CA GLU A 45 -14.16 -39.40 -2.00
C GLU A 45 -12.86 -39.59 -1.20
N LYS A 46 -12.89 -40.57 -0.28
CA LYS A 46 -11.73 -41.10 0.44
C LYS A 46 -11.13 -42.24 -0.38
N SER A 47 -9.80 -42.38 -0.43
CA SER A 47 -9.14 -43.65 -0.08
C SER A 47 -7.62 -43.50 0.07
N HIS A 48 -7.03 -44.53 0.67
CA HIS A 48 -5.79 -44.58 1.41
C HIS A 48 -4.53 -44.94 0.60
N LYS A 49 -3.38 -44.52 1.16
CA LYS A 49 -2.07 -45.21 1.25
C LYS A 49 -1.20 -45.31 -0.01
N ASP A 50 0.00 -44.73 0.05
CA ASP A 50 1.21 -45.55 0.26
C ASP A 50 2.45 -44.73 0.64
N SER A 51 3.28 -45.39 1.44
CA SER A 51 4.49 -44.85 2.03
C SER A 51 5.63 -44.95 1.04
N ASN A 52 6.39 -43.87 0.81
CA ASN A 52 7.77 -44.04 0.39
C ASN A 52 8.69 -42.99 1.00
N ARG A 53 9.67 -43.51 1.75
CA ARG A 53 10.72 -42.79 2.45
C ARG A 53 11.72 -42.29 1.43
N SER A 54 11.74 -40.98 1.19
CA SER A 54 12.85 -40.31 0.50
C SER A 54 13.32 -39.11 1.32
N SER A 55 14.60 -38.86 1.23
CA SER A 55 15.49 -38.07 2.08
C SER A 55 15.01 -36.65 2.40
N LYS A 56 15.16 -36.27 3.68
CA LYS A 56 15.06 -34.89 4.17
C LYS A 56 16.10 -34.00 3.48
N THR A 57 15.64 -33.15 2.57
CA THR A 57 16.09 -31.77 2.50
C THR A 57 14.93 -30.94 3.01
N SER A 58 15.11 -30.37 4.20
CA SER A 58 14.18 -29.38 4.74
C SER A 58 14.31 -28.12 3.90
N GLU A 59 13.60 -28.08 2.78
CA GLU A 59 13.16 -26.81 2.22
C GLU A 59 12.29 -26.19 3.31
N SER A 60 12.81 -25.12 3.90
CA SER A 60 12.03 -24.26 4.79
C SER A 60 10.78 -23.88 4.01
N ASN A 61 9.64 -24.40 4.44
CA ASN A 61 8.34 -23.89 4.00
C ASN A 61 8.29 -22.44 4.48
N HIS A 62 8.78 -21.53 3.64
CA HIS A 62 8.65 -20.10 3.85
C HIS A 62 7.17 -19.81 3.95
N SER A 63 6.79 -19.19 5.06
CA SER A 63 5.48 -18.57 5.20
C SER A 63 5.22 -17.76 3.94
N LYS A 64 4.17 -18.12 3.19
CA LYS A 64 3.70 -17.32 2.07
C LYS A 64 2.96 -16.13 2.69
N GLY A 65 3.70 -15.13 3.15
CA GLY A 65 3.09 -13.86 3.52
C GLY A 65 2.37 -13.25 2.33
N ASN A 66 1.55 -12.23 2.59
CA ASN A 66 0.71 -11.62 1.57
C ASN A 66 1.16 -10.18 1.33
N PRO A 67 2.23 -9.97 0.52
CA PRO A 67 2.73 -8.63 0.28
C PRO A 67 1.67 -7.76 -0.40
N PRO A 68 1.58 -6.47 -0.06
CA PRO A 68 0.58 -5.58 -0.61
C PRO A 68 0.78 -5.35 -2.10
N LYS A 69 -0.35 -5.19 -2.79
CA LYS A 69 -0.42 -4.72 -4.17
C LYS A 69 -1.08 -3.35 -4.18
N ILE A 70 -0.39 -2.36 -4.72
CA ILE A 70 -0.80 -0.96 -4.63
C ILE A 70 -0.97 -0.43 -6.05
N ASP A 71 -2.22 -0.19 -6.43
CA ASP A 71 -2.53 0.44 -7.70
C ASP A 71 -2.45 1.96 -7.56
N VAL A 72 -1.29 2.49 -7.97
CA VAL A 72 -1.01 3.92 -7.93
C VAL A 72 -1.82 4.71 -8.96
N GLN A 73 -2.51 4.06 -9.90
CA GLN A 73 -3.35 4.68 -10.91
C GLN A 73 -4.83 4.72 -10.49
N THR A 74 -5.08 4.98 -9.21
CA THR A 74 -6.43 5.07 -8.66
C THR A 74 -6.67 6.35 -7.87
N THR A 75 -7.92 6.81 -7.83
CA THR A 75 -8.34 7.89 -6.94
C THR A 75 -8.16 7.51 -5.47
N GLN A 76 -8.24 6.21 -5.13
CA GLN A 76 -8.02 5.76 -3.76
C GLN A 76 -6.57 6.01 -3.34
N PHE A 77 -5.60 5.72 -4.22
CA PHE A 77 -4.20 6.05 -3.96
C PHE A 77 -3.98 7.57 -3.80
N SER A 78 -4.65 8.39 -4.62
CA SER A 78 -4.60 9.84 -4.44
C SER A 78 -5.08 10.27 -3.05
N LEU A 79 -6.19 9.69 -2.56
CA LEU A 79 -6.77 10.03 -1.26
C LEU A 79 -5.92 9.54 -0.10
N ASP A 80 -5.52 8.26 -0.13
CA ASP A 80 -4.89 7.59 1.00
C ASP A 80 -3.39 7.84 1.10
N PHE A 81 -2.74 8.23 0.00
CA PHE A 81 -1.30 8.44 -0.06
C PHE A 81 -0.92 9.84 -0.52
N MET A 82 -1.37 10.28 -1.70
CA MET A 82 -0.91 11.55 -2.27
C MET A 82 -1.37 12.77 -1.45
N ASN A 83 -2.56 12.68 -0.86
CA ASN A 83 -3.21 13.77 -0.14
C ASN A 83 -3.28 13.53 1.37
N SER A 84 -2.50 12.58 1.90
CA SER A 84 -2.50 12.20 3.31
C SER A 84 -1.07 12.13 3.86
N ASP A 85 -0.87 12.56 5.11
CA ASP A 85 0.41 12.41 5.80
C ASP A 85 0.58 10.96 6.29
N VAL A 86 1.32 10.17 5.51
CA VAL A 86 1.57 8.74 5.75
C VAL A 86 3.04 8.43 5.98
N ARG A 87 3.85 9.45 6.33
CA ARG A 87 5.31 9.29 6.55
C ARG A 87 5.63 8.24 7.61
N ASN A 88 4.76 8.14 8.62
CA ASN A 88 4.99 7.28 9.78
C ASN A 88 4.39 5.89 9.63
N GLU A 89 3.37 5.72 8.78
CA GLU A 89 2.68 4.44 8.57
C GLU A 89 1.92 4.42 7.23
N PHE A 90 2.07 3.34 6.47
CA PHE A 90 1.27 3.07 5.27
C PHE A 90 1.15 1.56 5.01
N ASN A 91 -0.06 1.11 4.65
CA ASN A 91 -0.34 -0.28 4.23
C ASN A 91 0.16 -1.37 5.20
N GLY A 92 0.03 -1.13 6.52
CA GLY A 92 0.47 -2.08 7.54
C GLY A 92 1.97 -2.03 7.84
N VAL A 93 2.70 -1.06 7.28
CA VAL A 93 4.10 -0.77 7.63
C VAL A 93 4.16 0.55 8.38
N ALA A 94 4.92 0.60 9.48
CA ALA A 94 5.16 1.77 10.29
C ALA A 94 6.64 1.87 10.61
N LEU A 95 7.13 3.10 10.79
CA LEU A 95 8.50 3.34 11.20
C LEU A 95 8.78 2.64 12.54
N GLY A 96 9.99 2.10 12.68
CA GLY A 96 10.43 1.37 13.88
C GLY A 96 10.02 -0.10 13.92
N MET A 97 9.22 -0.61 12.96
CA MET A 97 8.96 -2.05 12.89
C MET A 97 10.21 -2.84 12.54
N SER A 98 10.34 -4.05 13.10
CA SER A 98 11.48 -4.92 12.79
C SER A 98 11.32 -5.60 11.45
N ARG A 99 12.43 -5.89 10.76
CA ARG A 99 12.44 -6.75 9.57
C ARG A 99 11.69 -8.07 9.79
N GLU A 100 11.88 -8.71 10.94
CA GLU A 100 11.18 -9.96 11.29
C GLU A 100 9.65 -9.79 11.30
N SER A 101 9.14 -8.65 11.78
CA SER A 101 7.70 -8.34 11.77
C SER A 101 7.18 -8.19 10.34
N ILE A 102 7.92 -7.47 9.48
CA ILE A 102 7.59 -7.29 8.07
C ILE A 102 7.58 -8.64 7.35
N GLU A 103 8.62 -9.45 7.54
CA GLU A 103 8.73 -10.77 6.91
C GLU A 103 7.68 -11.78 7.42
N SER A 104 7.25 -11.65 8.68
CA SER A 104 6.15 -12.44 9.22
C SER A 104 4.82 -12.11 8.53
N GLU A 105 4.61 -10.86 8.13
CA GLU A 105 3.36 -10.40 7.52
C GLU A 105 3.34 -10.61 6.00
N PHE A 106 4.41 -10.17 5.32
CA PHE A 106 4.48 -10.14 3.86
C PHE A 106 5.33 -11.26 3.26
N GLY A 107 6.03 -12.04 4.08
CA GLY A 107 7.02 -13.00 3.61
C GLY A 107 8.36 -12.33 3.36
N ASN A 108 9.34 -13.10 2.88
CA ASN A 108 10.66 -12.54 2.56
C ASN A 108 10.57 -11.44 1.51
N SER A 109 11.58 -10.58 1.51
CA SER A 109 11.77 -9.62 0.43
C SER A 109 11.85 -10.31 -0.94
N ASP A 110 11.21 -9.72 -1.93
CA ASP A 110 11.23 -10.16 -3.33
C ASP A 110 12.30 -9.46 -4.19
N GLY A 111 13.15 -8.66 -3.57
CA GLY A 111 14.31 -8.01 -4.18
C GLY A 111 14.51 -6.59 -3.65
N ASP A 112 15.33 -5.82 -4.36
CA ASP A 112 15.66 -4.45 -3.97
C ASP A 112 15.20 -3.45 -5.03
N VAL A 113 14.92 -2.22 -4.58
CA VAL A 113 14.76 -1.05 -5.45
C VAL A 113 15.71 0.05 -5.01
N ALA A 114 16.39 0.68 -5.97
CA ALA A 114 17.31 1.78 -5.68
C ALA A 114 16.53 3.02 -5.19
N VAL A 115 17.02 3.63 -4.11
CA VAL A 115 16.47 4.86 -3.51
C VAL A 115 17.62 5.80 -3.15
N GLY A 116 17.83 6.83 -3.96
CA GLY A 116 18.98 7.72 -3.83
C GLY A 116 20.32 6.95 -3.90
N GLN A 117 21.09 6.98 -2.82
CA GLN A 117 22.38 6.27 -2.70
C GLN A 117 22.28 4.91 -1.97
N SER A 118 21.08 4.45 -1.67
CA SER A 118 20.82 3.19 -0.96
C SER A 118 19.87 2.29 -1.77
N ASN A 119 19.60 1.11 -1.23
CA ASN A 119 18.55 0.22 -1.69
C ASN A 119 17.48 0.07 -0.61
N ALA A 120 16.22 -0.04 -1.04
CA ALA A 120 15.08 -0.41 -0.21
C ALA A 120 14.68 -1.86 -0.55
N GLU A 121 14.42 -2.65 0.47
CA GLU A 121 13.95 -4.03 0.33
C GLU A 121 12.48 -4.03 -0.04
N ARG A 122 12.13 -4.75 -1.10
CA ARG A 122 10.78 -4.83 -1.65
C ARG A 122 9.99 -5.95 -1.00
N TYR A 123 8.70 -5.69 -0.84
CA TYR A 123 7.67 -6.62 -0.40
C TYR A 123 6.43 -6.37 -1.26
N GLY A 124 6.44 -6.86 -2.51
CA GLY A 124 5.41 -6.54 -3.51
C GLY A 124 5.57 -5.12 -4.06
N ASP A 125 4.51 -4.31 -3.91
CA ASP A 125 4.52 -2.90 -4.30
C ASP A 125 4.91 -1.95 -3.16
N LEU A 126 5.22 -2.47 -1.96
CA LEU A 126 5.92 -1.72 -0.91
C LEU A 126 7.42 -1.96 -0.98
N ALA A 127 8.19 -0.98 -0.54
CA ALA A 127 9.59 -1.17 -0.20
C ALA A 127 9.95 -0.39 1.08
N VAL A 128 10.95 -0.87 1.81
CA VAL A 128 11.40 -0.25 3.07
C VAL A 128 12.92 -0.18 3.13
N THR A 129 13.44 0.85 3.78
CA THR A 129 14.84 0.84 4.23
C THR A 129 14.88 0.58 5.73
N TYR A 130 15.97 -0.02 6.19
CA TYR A 130 16.20 -0.29 7.59
C TYR A 130 17.32 0.61 8.14
N ASP A 131 17.24 0.96 9.43
CA ASP A 131 18.31 1.58 10.18
C ASP A 131 19.34 0.54 10.67
N SER A 132 20.31 0.98 11.48
CA SER A 132 21.35 0.11 12.02
C SER A 132 20.85 -0.92 13.03
N ASP A 133 19.66 -0.75 13.58
CA ASP A 133 19.01 -1.67 14.53
C ASP A 133 18.00 -2.59 13.84
N ASP A 134 18.05 -2.65 12.51
CA ASP A 134 17.17 -3.43 11.63
C ASP A 134 15.68 -3.05 11.80
N LYS A 135 15.44 -1.75 11.99
CA LYS A 135 14.10 -1.16 12.09
C LYS A 135 13.76 -0.35 10.86
N VAL A 136 12.51 -0.40 10.43
CA VAL A 136 12.00 0.37 9.29
C VAL A 136 12.26 1.86 9.53
N LYS A 137 12.96 2.48 8.59
CA LYS A 137 13.38 3.88 8.62
C LYS A 137 12.63 4.75 7.60
N ASN A 138 12.37 4.20 6.42
CA ASN A 138 11.61 4.86 5.36
C ASN A 138 10.68 3.85 4.69
N ILE A 139 9.53 4.33 4.22
CA ILE A 139 8.49 3.54 3.54
C ILE A 139 8.31 4.10 2.13
N TYR A 140 8.36 3.24 1.13
CA TYR A 140 8.21 3.58 -0.27
C TYR A 140 7.10 2.74 -0.90
N VAL A 141 6.41 3.31 -1.88
CA VAL A 141 5.61 2.56 -2.84
C VAL A 141 6.45 2.38 -4.09
N ALA A 142 6.67 1.13 -4.51
CA ALA A 142 7.53 0.75 -5.63
C ALA A 142 6.71 0.02 -6.71
N PRO A 143 5.84 0.74 -7.44
CA PRO A 143 4.95 0.13 -8.42
C PRO A 143 5.75 -0.47 -9.58
N SER A 144 5.14 -1.41 -10.29
CA SER A 144 5.73 -2.00 -11.51
C SER A 144 5.05 -1.45 -12.76
N ASN A 145 5.86 -1.04 -13.75
CA ASN A 145 5.41 -0.69 -15.11
C ASN A 145 4.43 0.49 -15.18
N ILE A 146 4.66 1.56 -14.41
CA ILE A 146 3.87 2.79 -14.50
C ILE A 146 4.73 3.87 -15.14
N SER A 147 4.30 4.41 -16.28
CA SER A 147 5.01 5.53 -16.90
C SER A 147 4.74 6.85 -16.16
N VAL A 148 5.68 7.79 -16.27
CA VAL A 148 5.52 9.16 -15.74
C VAL A 148 4.29 9.85 -16.33
N GLU A 149 4.04 9.68 -17.62
CA GLU A 149 2.90 10.30 -18.31
C GLU A 149 1.56 9.73 -17.82
N GLU A 150 1.48 8.41 -17.64
CA GLU A 150 0.29 7.77 -17.06
C GLU A 150 0.04 8.28 -15.65
N PHE A 151 1.07 8.38 -14.82
CA PHE A 151 0.96 8.88 -13.45
C PHE A 151 0.46 10.34 -13.43
N LYS A 152 1.07 11.22 -14.24
CA LYS A 152 0.66 12.63 -14.39
C LYS A 152 -0.76 12.78 -14.91
N SER A 153 -1.23 11.86 -15.76
CA SER A 153 -2.59 11.94 -16.31
C SER A 153 -3.69 11.84 -15.25
N LEU A 154 -3.41 11.11 -14.15
CA LEU A 154 -4.36 10.95 -13.05
C LEU A 154 -4.10 11.96 -11.91
N HIS A 155 -2.83 12.11 -11.50
CA HIS A 155 -2.47 12.90 -10.32
C HIS A 155 -2.17 14.36 -10.64
N GLY A 156 -2.16 14.73 -11.92
CA GLY A 156 -1.91 16.09 -12.39
C GLY A 156 -0.43 16.43 -12.52
N THR A 157 -0.16 17.71 -12.70
CA THR A 157 1.19 18.25 -12.86
C THR A 157 1.89 18.34 -11.49
N PRO A 158 3.12 17.83 -11.36
CA PRO A 158 3.88 17.98 -10.12
C PRO A 158 4.26 19.45 -9.88
N THR A 159 4.49 19.78 -8.61
CA THR A 159 4.98 21.09 -8.17
C THR A 159 6.42 21.33 -8.61
N ILE A 160 7.25 20.29 -8.62
CA ILE A 160 8.63 20.30 -9.16
C ILE A 160 8.76 19.13 -10.14
N ASP A 161 9.33 19.39 -11.32
CA ASP A 161 9.56 18.43 -12.40
C ASP A 161 10.96 18.68 -12.94
N ASP A 162 11.95 17.91 -12.49
CA ASP A 162 13.35 18.08 -12.88
C ASP A 162 14.06 16.73 -13.07
N ASN A 163 15.39 16.77 -13.23
CA ASN A 163 16.18 15.56 -13.47
C ASN A 163 16.28 14.65 -12.23
N ASP A 164 16.03 15.19 -11.03
CA ASP A 164 16.14 14.45 -9.77
C ASP A 164 14.82 13.76 -9.40
N GLY A 165 13.70 14.15 -10.02
CA GLY A 165 12.42 13.45 -9.93
C GLY A 165 11.22 14.38 -10.05
N LEU A 166 10.10 13.92 -9.49
CA LEU A 166 8.87 14.70 -9.38
C LEU A 166 8.57 14.97 -7.91
N VAL A 167 8.12 16.17 -7.59
CA VAL A 167 7.57 16.50 -6.27
C VAL A 167 6.13 16.94 -6.41
N TYR A 168 5.21 16.24 -5.74
CA TYR A 168 3.83 16.67 -5.59
C TYR A 168 3.63 17.30 -4.21
N ASP A 169 3.10 18.51 -4.22
CA ASP A 169 2.69 19.26 -3.03
C ASP A 169 1.53 20.16 -3.48
N ASP A 170 0.30 19.72 -3.27
CA ASP A 170 -0.91 20.44 -3.68
C ASP A 170 -1.34 21.49 -2.64
N ASN A 171 -0.85 21.38 -1.40
CA ASN A 171 -1.13 22.28 -0.29
C ASN A 171 0.16 22.68 0.43
N PRO A 172 0.70 23.90 0.20
CA PRO A 172 1.94 24.34 0.83
C PRO A 172 1.83 24.61 2.34
N ASN A 173 0.68 24.35 2.96
CA ASN A 173 0.48 24.46 4.40
C ASN A 173 0.37 23.11 5.10
N ASN A 174 0.56 21.99 4.39
CA ASN A 174 0.73 20.69 5.03
C ASN A 174 2.19 20.53 5.48
N ASP A 175 2.45 19.50 6.29
CA ASP A 175 3.79 19.24 6.82
C ASP A 175 4.58 18.22 5.97
N PHE A 176 4.09 17.90 4.76
CA PHE A 176 4.64 16.82 3.94
C PHE A 176 4.57 17.09 2.42
N SER A 177 5.44 16.42 1.67
CA SER A 177 5.39 16.38 0.21
C SER A 177 5.50 14.94 -0.27
N ILE A 178 5.15 14.69 -1.54
CA ILE A 178 5.36 13.40 -2.18
C ILE A 178 6.56 13.50 -3.11
N LEU A 179 7.61 12.74 -2.82
CA LEU A 179 8.79 12.62 -3.66
C LEU A 179 8.68 11.38 -4.53
N ILE A 180 8.90 11.54 -5.83
CA ILE A 180 8.82 10.46 -6.81
C ILE A 180 10.14 10.36 -7.57
N THR A 181 10.81 9.23 -7.42
CA THR A 181 11.99 8.92 -8.24
C THR A 181 11.55 8.25 -9.53
N THR A 182 12.17 8.65 -10.63
CA THR A 182 11.89 8.09 -11.96
C THR A 182 13.18 7.56 -12.59
N GLU A 183 13.04 6.55 -13.45
CA GLU A 183 14.14 6.05 -14.25
C GLU A 183 13.57 5.57 -15.59
N ASN A 184 14.23 5.94 -16.69
CA ASN A 184 13.83 5.58 -18.05
C ASN A 184 12.36 5.93 -18.39
N GLY A 185 11.82 7.00 -17.80
CA GLY A 185 10.45 7.46 -18.02
C GLY A 185 9.38 6.69 -17.22
N GLU A 186 9.80 5.84 -16.28
CA GLU A 186 8.92 5.08 -15.40
C GLU A 186 9.05 5.52 -13.94
N ILE A 187 7.97 5.36 -13.18
CA ILE A 187 7.96 5.55 -11.74
C ILE A 187 8.72 4.41 -11.08
N LYS A 188 9.71 4.75 -10.23
CA LYS A 188 10.48 3.76 -9.47
C LYS A 188 10.02 3.65 -8.04
N THR A 189 9.97 4.78 -7.36
CA THR A 189 9.52 4.87 -5.98
C THR A 189 8.71 6.13 -5.78
N ILE A 190 7.78 6.05 -4.85
CA ILE A 190 6.94 7.14 -4.36
C ILE A 190 7.07 7.14 -2.84
N GLU A 191 7.46 8.26 -2.25
CA GLU A 191 7.68 8.41 -0.82
C GLU A 191 6.95 9.65 -0.31
N ASN A 192 6.38 9.55 0.89
CA ASN A 192 5.92 10.70 1.64
C ASN A 192 7.08 11.21 2.49
N VAL A 193 7.47 12.48 2.32
CA VAL A 193 8.63 13.10 2.95
C VAL A 193 8.24 14.38 3.68
N ASP A 194 9.11 14.86 4.58
CA ASP A 194 8.97 16.22 5.13
C ASP A 194 8.78 17.24 4.01
N GLN A 195 7.98 18.26 4.30
CA GLN A 195 7.63 19.26 3.30
C GLN A 195 8.88 19.82 2.60
N ILE A 196 8.92 19.70 1.27
CA ILE A 196 9.98 20.25 0.45
C ILE A 196 9.63 21.72 0.16
N PRO A 197 10.46 22.69 0.60
CA PRO A 197 10.20 24.09 0.32
C PRO A 197 10.14 24.34 -1.18
N ARG A 198 9.06 24.98 -1.64
CA ARG A 198 9.01 25.55 -2.99
C ARG A 198 10.07 26.63 -3.03
N GLY A 199 11.14 26.43 -3.81
CA GLY A 199 12.19 27.42 -3.95
C GLY A 199 11.56 28.79 -4.21
N SER A 200 11.90 29.79 -3.40
CA SER A 200 11.53 31.17 -3.73
C SER A 200 12.27 31.50 -5.02
N GLU A 201 11.54 31.60 -6.14
CA GLU A 201 12.07 32.19 -7.36
C GLU A 201 12.69 33.55 -6.96
N ASN A 202 14.01 33.66 -7.12
CA ASN A 202 14.74 34.93 -7.00
C ASN A 202 14.71 35.65 -8.35
#